data_AF-F8WVL8-F1
#
_entry.id   AF-F8WVL8-F1
#
_cell.length_a   1.000
_cell.length_b   1.000
_cell.length_c   1.000
_cell.angle_alpha   90.00
_cell.angle_beta   90.00
_cell.angle_gamma   90.00
#
_symmetry.space_group_name_H-M   'P 1'
#
loop_
_entity.id
_entity.type
_entity.pdbx_description
1 polymer ?
#
loop_
_entity_poly.entity_id
_entity_poly.type
_entity_poly.pdbx_seq_one_letter_code
_entity_poly.pdbx_strand_id
1 'polypeptide(L)'
;MKHLVSFIFILLMFASCSSLDSDAKKAAELNKESLKYVKELDLEKAEKLYMEAQEIMSEYKGTDKNEEFLQAYYKYLTEETKAN
;
A
#
# COMPACT_ATOMS: atom_id res chain seq x y z
N MET A 1 -33.10 -21.59 -4.87
CA MET A 1 -32.21 -21.03 -5.92
C MET A 1 -32.01 -19.52 -5.83
N LYS A 2 -33.05 -18.68 -5.65
CA LYS A 2 -32.89 -17.21 -5.50
C LYS A 2 -31.92 -16.76 -4.37
N HIS A 3 -31.96 -17.43 -3.21
CA HIS A 3 -31.06 -17.09 -2.09
C HIS A 3 -29.62 -17.60 -2.26
N LEU A 4 -29.39 -18.63 -3.08
CA LEU A 4 -28.05 -19.18 -3.34
C LEU A 4 -27.23 -18.24 -4.24
N VAL A 5 -27.88 -17.63 -5.23
CA VAL A 5 -27.28 -16.60 -6.09
C VAL A 5 -26.95 -15.35 -5.28
N SER A 6 -27.84 -14.95 -4.35
CA SER A 6 -27.64 -13.81 -3.45
C SER A 6 -26.42 -13.98 -2.52
N PHE A 7 -26.13 -15.19 -2.05
CA PHE A 7 -24.97 -15.47 -1.19
C PHE A 7 -23.65 -15.47 -1.97
N ILE A 8 -23.65 -15.89 -3.24
CA ILE A 8 -22.46 -15.88 -4.11
C ILE A 8 -22.00 -14.44 -4.40
N PHE A 9 -22.93 -13.50 -4.58
CA PHE A 9 -22.60 -12.07 -4.77
C PHE A 9 -21.96 -11.43 -3.54
N ILE A 10 -22.28 -11.88 -2.33
CA ILE A 10 -21.70 -11.37 -1.08
C ILE A 10 -20.29 -11.94 -0.88
N LEU A 11 -20.05 -13.20 -1.24
CA LEU A 11 -18.74 -13.86 -1.12
C LEU A 11 -17.66 -13.29 -2.06
N LEU A 12 -18.04 -12.77 -3.24
CA LEU A 12 -17.11 -12.11 -4.16
C LEU A 12 -16.61 -10.75 -3.66
N MET A 13 -17.30 -10.10 -2.72
CA MET A 13 -16.89 -8.81 -2.17
C MET A 13 -15.79 -8.94 -1.10
N PHE A 14 -15.55 -10.14 -0.56
CA PHE A 14 -14.56 -10.38 0.51
C PHE A 14 -13.28 -11.09 0.04
N ALA A 15 -13.18 -11.45 -1.25
CA ALA A 15 -11.97 -12.06 -1.81
C ALA A 15 -10.88 -11.03 -2.17
N SER A 16 -11.17 -9.75 -2.01
CA SER A 16 -10.28 -8.63 -2.33
C SER A 16 -9.54 -8.16 -1.07
N CYS A 17 -8.61 -8.96 -0.55
CA CYS A 17 -7.32 -8.36 -0.23
C CYS A 17 -6.76 -7.95 -1.60
N SER A 18 -7.06 -6.73 -2.05
CA SER A 18 -6.70 -6.28 -3.39
C SER A 18 -5.18 -6.18 -3.48
N SER A 19 -4.62 -6.40 -4.68
CA SER A 19 -3.22 -6.05 -4.94
C SER A 19 -2.93 -4.61 -4.50
N LEU A 20 -3.91 -3.72 -4.63
CA LEU A 20 -3.85 -2.33 -4.16
C LEU A 20 -3.51 -2.19 -2.68
N ASP A 21 -4.18 -2.89 -1.77
CA ASP A 21 -3.89 -2.78 -0.33
C ASP A 21 -2.49 -3.33 0.00
N SER A 22 -2.11 -4.47 -0.61
CA SER A 22 -0.77 -5.04 -0.42
C SER A 22 0.33 -4.14 -1.00
N ASP A 23 0.10 -3.53 -2.15
CA ASP A 23 1.04 -2.62 -2.81
C ASP A 23 1.18 -1.32 -2.02
N ALA A 24 0.06 -0.77 -1.54
CA ALA A 24 0.04 0.40 -0.68
C ALA A 24 0.79 0.15 0.62
N LYS A 25 0.59 -1.01 1.25
CA LYS A 25 1.35 -1.45 2.43
C LYS A 25 2.84 -1.57 2.11
N LYS A 26 3.19 -2.23 1.01
CA LYS A 26 4.58 -2.45 0.61
C LYS A 26 5.31 -1.12 0.33
N ALA A 27 4.69 -0.20 -0.40
CA ALA A 27 5.23 1.14 -0.65
C ALA A 27 5.43 1.93 0.65
N ALA A 28 4.49 1.84 1.60
CA ALA A 28 4.62 2.49 2.90
C ALA A 28 5.77 1.90 3.73
N GLU A 29 5.93 0.57 3.77
CA GLU A 29 7.03 -0.12 4.45
C GLU A 29 8.40 0.26 3.87
N LEU A 30 8.53 0.25 2.53
CA LEU A 30 9.75 0.66 1.83
C LEU A 30 10.14 2.11 2.15
N ASN A 31 9.18 3.04 2.14
CA ASN A 31 9.45 4.44 2.49
C ASN A 31 9.85 4.61 3.97
N LYS A 32 9.23 3.88 4.89
CA LYS A 32 9.66 3.87 6.30
C LYS A 32 11.08 3.35 6.46
N GLU A 33 11.42 2.27 5.76
CA GLU A 33 12.76 1.67 5.81
C GLU A 33 13.80 2.59 5.18
N SER A 34 13.49 3.23 4.04
CA SER A 34 14.31 4.28 3.44
C SER A 34 14.64 5.38 4.45
N LEU A 35 13.63 5.88 5.19
CA LEU A 35 13.83 6.91 6.23
C LEU A 35 14.72 6.44 7.39
N LYS A 36 14.76 5.13 7.70
CA LYS A 36 15.71 4.59 8.69
C LYS A 36 17.14 4.70 8.17
N TYR A 37 17.39 4.30 6.93
CA TYR A 37 18.71 4.42 6.31
C TYR A 37 19.15 5.88 6.10
N VAL A 38 18.23 6.81 5.84
CA VAL A 38 18.53 8.26 5.84
C VAL A 38 19.08 8.69 7.20
N LYS A 39 18.49 8.23 8.32
CA LYS A 39 18.98 8.55 9.68
C LYS A 39 20.35 7.94 9.96
N GLU A 40 20.66 6.82 9.33
CA GLU A 40 21.96 6.13 9.43
C GLU A 40 23.01 6.68 8.44
N LEU A 41 22.65 7.68 7.61
CA LEU A 41 23.48 8.24 6.54
C LEU A 41 23.85 7.24 5.43
N ASP A 42 23.14 6.12 5.33
CA ASP A 42 23.27 5.15 4.24
C ASP A 42 22.34 5.58 3.07
N LEU A 43 22.77 6.60 2.33
CA LEU A 43 21.95 7.24 1.31
C LEU A 43 21.70 6.35 0.09
N GLU A 44 22.63 5.44 -0.23
CA GLU A 44 22.49 4.52 -1.36
C GLU A 44 21.34 3.53 -1.12
N LYS A 45 21.28 2.91 0.07
CA LYS A 45 20.15 2.05 0.42
C LYS A 45 18.85 2.83 0.57
N ALA A 46 18.92 4.02 1.15
CA ALA A 46 17.75 4.88 1.27
C ALA A 46 17.14 5.20 -0.11
N GLU A 47 17.98 5.60 -1.07
CA GLU A 47 17.55 5.91 -2.44
C GLU A 47 16.95 4.68 -3.13
N LYS A 48 17.61 3.52 -3.03
CA LYS A 48 17.11 2.28 -3.62
C LYS A 48 15.69 1.95 -3.14
N LEU A 49 15.47 1.93 -1.84
CA LEU A 49 14.16 1.61 -1.25
C LEU A 49 13.10 2.66 -1.59
N TYR A 50 13.49 3.94 -1.60
CA TYR A 50 12.61 5.02 -2.01
C TYR A 50 12.17 4.85 -3.48
N MET A 51 13.09 4.53 -4.39
CA MET A 51 12.78 4.29 -5.79
C MET A 51 11.85 3.09 -5.98
N GLU A 52 12.07 1.99 -5.27
CA GLU A 52 11.16 0.83 -5.30
C GLU A 52 9.74 1.22 -4.85
N ALA A 53 9.62 2.05 -3.80
CA ALA A 53 8.33 2.57 -3.39
C ALA A 53 7.70 3.46 -4.48
N GLN A 54 8.49 4.33 -5.12
CA GLN A 54 7.99 5.20 -6.20
C GLN A 54 7.52 4.41 -7.42
N GLU A 55 8.17 3.30 -7.76
CA GLU A 55 7.76 2.41 -8.85
C GLU A 55 6.35 1.87 -8.60
N ILE A 56 6.10 1.32 -7.41
CA ILE A 56 4.77 0.85 -7.00
C ILE A 56 3.75 2.00 -7.06
N MET A 57 4.07 3.16 -6.48
CA MET A 57 3.17 4.32 -6.48
C MET A 57 2.85 4.81 -7.90
N SER A 58 3.78 4.63 -8.84
CA SER A 58 3.60 5.07 -10.23
C SER A 58 2.55 4.25 -10.99
N GLU A 59 2.34 2.98 -10.62
CA GLU A 59 1.33 2.11 -11.23
C GLU A 59 -0.10 2.62 -11.01
N TYR A 60 -0.32 3.30 -9.89
CA TYR A 60 -1.64 3.82 -9.50
C TYR A 60 -1.83 5.28 -9.90
N LYS A 61 -0.75 6.02 -10.18
CA LYS A 61 -0.81 7.45 -10.48
C LYS A 61 -1.65 7.74 -11.73
N GLY A 62 -2.70 8.55 -11.56
CA GLY A 62 -3.59 8.93 -12.66
C GLY A 62 -4.63 7.87 -13.06
N THR A 63 -4.65 6.73 -12.36
CA THR A 63 -5.72 5.72 -12.49
C THR A 63 -6.94 6.12 -11.66
N ASP A 64 -8.07 5.48 -11.91
CA ASP A 64 -9.30 5.56 -11.10
C ASP A 64 -9.09 5.04 -9.66
N LYS A 65 -8.05 4.25 -9.44
CA LYS A 65 -7.66 3.68 -8.13
C LYS A 65 -6.68 4.53 -7.33
N ASN A 66 -6.19 5.64 -7.90
CA ASN A 66 -5.15 6.45 -7.27
C ASN A 66 -5.53 6.94 -5.87
N GLU A 67 -6.78 7.41 -5.70
CA GLU A 67 -7.24 7.93 -4.42
C GLU A 67 -7.34 6.83 -3.35
N GLU A 68 -7.89 5.67 -3.71
CA GLU A 68 -8.00 4.51 -2.82
C GLU A 68 -6.61 4.00 -2.41
N PHE A 69 -5.68 3.90 -3.37
CA PHE A 69 -4.29 3.53 -3.11
C PHE A 69 -3.62 4.51 -2.12
N LEU A 70 -3.75 5.83 -2.35
CA LEU A 70 -3.15 6.83 -1.48
C LEU A 70 -3.73 6.80 -0.07
N GLN A 71 -5.05 6.59 0.07
CA GLN A 71 -5.67 6.43 1.39
C GLN A 71 -5.11 5.22 2.15
N ALA A 72 -5.00 4.06 1.50
CA ALA A 72 -4.40 2.86 2.09
C ALA A 72 -2.91 3.09 2.42
N TYR A 73 -2.15 3.70 1.52
CA TYR A 73 -0.74 4.01 1.70
C TYR A 73 -0.51 4.89 2.93
N TYR A 74 -1.27 5.98 3.08
CA TYR A 74 -1.13 6.88 4.22
C TYR A 74 -1.58 6.25 5.54
N LYS A 75 -2.58 5.36 5.50
CA LYS A 75 -2.96 4.55 6.66
C LYS A 75 -1.74 3.74 7.15
N TYR A 76 -1.11 2.95 6.28
CA TYR A 76 0.06 2.16 6.66
C TYR A 76 1.27 3.01 7.04
N LEU A 77 1.50 4.13 6.35
CA LEU A 77 2.62 5.04 6.64
C LEU A 77 2.54 5.61 8.07
N THR A 78 1.32 5.91 8.54
CA THR A 78 1.07 6.57 9.84
C THR A 78 0.75 5.62 10.99
N GLU A 79 0.39 4.36 10.73
CA GLU A 79 0.04 3.37 11.75
C GLU A 79 1.16 3.10 12.77
N GLU A 80 2.43 3.10 12.36
CA GLU A 80 3.57 2.97 13.30
C GLU A 80 3.81 4.24 14.13
N THR A 81 3.38 5.41 13.67
CA THR A 81 3.58 6.68 14.37
C THR A 81 2.68 6.80 15.61
N LYS A 82 1.57 6.05 15.68
CA LYS A 82 0.60 6.10 16.78
C LYS A 82 0.91 5.15 17.94
N ALA A 83 1.87 4.23 17.77
CA ALA A 83 2.21 3.21 18.77
C ALA A 83 3.35 3.62 19.73
N ASN A 84 3.82 4.88 19.64
CA ASN A 84 4.91 5.43 20.45
C ASN A 84 4.42 6.57 21.34
#